data_AF-A0A2E1P419-F1
#
_entry.id   AF-A0A2E1P419-F1
#
_cell.length_a   1.000
_cell.length_b   1.000
_cell.length_c   1.000
_cell.angle_alpha   90.00
_cell.angle_beta   90.00
_cell.angle_gamma   90.00
#
_symmetry.space_group_name_H-M   'P 1'
#
loop_
_entity.id
_entity.type
_entity.pdbx_description
1 polymer ?
#
loop_
_entity_poly.entity_id
_entity_poly.type
_entity_poly.pdbx_seq_one_letter_code
_entity_poly.pdbx_strand_id
1 'polypeptide(L)' 'MTTIKAQSSSEVYKQLKKFNFLGSVLYIAAHPDDENTRVISYFSNHVLARTAYLSMTRGDGGQNL' A
#
# COMPACT_ATOMS: atom_id res chain seq x y z
N MET A 1 27.36 2.78 -13.25
CA MET A 1 27.57 3.76 -12.18
C MET A 1 26.42 3.66 -11.20
N THR A 2 26.66 3.06 -10.03
CA THR A 2 25.64 2.92 -8.99
C THR A 2 25.75 4.13 -8.07
N THR A 3 24.84 5.10 -8.22
CA THR A 3 24.81 6.27 -7.36
C THR A 3 24.46 5.83 -5.94
N ILE A 4 25.41 5.98 -5.00
CA ILE A 4 25.15 5.78 -3.57
C ILE A 4 24.21 6.91 -3.14
N LYS A 5 22.91 6.62 -3.05
CA LYS A 5 21.93 7.56 -2.52
C LYS A 5 21.95 7.44 -0.99
N ALA A 6 22.47 8.46 -0.31
CA ALA A 6 22.39 8.53 1.15
C ALA A 6 20.92 8.56 1.56
N GLN A 7 20.49 7.59 2.38
CA GLN A 7 19.14 7.58 2.93
C GLN A 7 19.05 8.60 4.07
N SER A 8 17.92 9.31 4.14
CA SER A 8 17.68 10.21 5.26
C SER A 8 17.46 9.42 6.55
N SER A 9 17.84 9.98 7.70
CA SER A 9 17.65 9.33 9.01
C SER A 9 16.18 8.98 9.27
N SER A 10 15.24 9.76 8.73
CA SER A 10 13.80 9.51 8.81
C SER A 10 13.36 8.30 7.98
N GLU A 11 13.89 8.11 6.78
CA GLU A 11 13.63 6.90 5.96
C GLU A 11 14.18 5.64 6.63
N VAL A 12 15.39 5.71 7.18
CA VAL A 12 15.99 4.59 7.92
C VAL A 12 15.15 4.24 9.15
N TYR A 13 14.72 5.25 9.93
CA TYR A 13 13.87 5.04 11.09
C TYR A 13 12.51 4.41 10.74
N LYS A 14 11.89 4.84 9.64
CA LYS A 14 10.63 4.26 9.15
C LYS A 14 10.82 2.81 8.69
N GLN A 15 11.91 2.50 8.01
CA GLN A 15 12.26 1.12 7.63
C GLN A 15 12.46 0.24 8.87
N LEU A 16 13.19 0.73 9.88
CA LEU A 16 13.38 0.03 11.15
C LEU A 16 12.06 -0.28 11.86
N LYS A 17 11.12 0.68 11.91
CA LYS A 17 9.78 0.40 12.46
C LYS A 17 9.03 -0.67 11.68
N LYS A 18 9.17 -0.67 10.34
CA LYS A 18 8.52 -1.65 9.46
C LYS A 18 9.08 -3.07 9.66
N PHE A 19 10.34 -3.21 10.04
CA PHE A 19 10.92 -4.53 10.37
C PHE A 19 10.25 -5.23 11.56
N ASN A 20 9.63 -4.48 12.47
CA ASN A 20 8.93 -5.07 13.63
C ASN A 20 7.58 -5.72 13.27
N PHE A 21 7.11 -5.59 12.02
CA PHE A 21 5.89 -6.22 11.56
C PHE A 21 6.10 -6.84 10.17
N LEU A 22 6.14 -8.18 10.11
CA LEU A 22 6.40 -8.94 8.89
C LEU A 22 5.12 -9.35 8.13
N GLY A 23 3.95 -8.88 8.57
CA GLY A 23 2.67 -9.23 7.96
C GLY A 23 2.41 -8.49 6.65
N SER A 24 1.69 -9.17 5.75
CA SER A 24 1.15 -8.62 4.51
C SER A 24 -0.37 -8.59 4.54
N VAL A 25 -0.95 -7.58 3.89
CA VAL A 25 -2.39 -7.41 3.71
C VAL A 25 -2.67 -7.25 2.22
N LEU A 26 -3.61 -8.04 1.70
CA LEU A 26 -4.14 -7.89 0.35
C LEU A 26 -5.63 -7.57 0.47
N TYR A 27 -6.01 -6.34 0.10
CA TYR A 27 -7.41 -5.94 0.01
C TYR A 27 -7.90 -6.25 -1.41
N ILE A 28 -8.98 -7.03 -1.51
CA ILE A 28 -9.55 -7.47 -2.80
C ILE A 28 -10.93 -6.85 -2.96
N ALA A 29 -11.20 -6.29 -4.13
CA ALA A 29 -12.51 -5.73 -4.48
C ALA A 29 -12.92 -6.09 -5.91
N ALA A 30 -14.21 -5.96 -6.22
CA ALA A 30 -14.73 -6.31 -7.54
C ALA A 30 -14.32 -5.25 -8.58
N HIS A 31 -14.53 -3.98 -8.27
CA HIS A 31 -14.21 -2.84 -9.13
C HIS A 31 -13.19 -1.91 -8.46
N PRO A 32 -12.44 -1.11 -9.24
CA PRO A 32 -11.44 -0.20 -8.68
C PRO A 32 -12.04 0.83 -7.70
N ASP A 33 -13.29 1.24 -7.86
CA ASP A 33 -14.02 2.21 -7.03
C ASP A 33 -14.55 1.64 -5.70
N ASP A 34 -14.51 0.32 -5.50
CA ASP A 34 -14.90 -0.35 -4.25
C ASP A 34 -13.83 -0.23 -3.13
N GLU A 35 -12.82 0.61 -3.31
CA GLU A 35 -11.70 0.76 -2.39
C GLU A 35 -12.10 1.44 -1.07
N ASN A 36 -11.60 0.91 0.06
CA ASN A 36 -11.66 1.60 1.34
C ASN A 36 -10.29 2.20 1.69
N THR A 37 -10.05 3.43 1.24
CA THR A 37 -8.78 4.13 1.43
C THR A 37 -8.39 4.27 2.90
N ARG A 38 -9.36 4.35 3.83
CA ARG A 38 -9.09 4.45 5.28
C ARG A 38 -8.46 3.16 5.80
N VAL A 39 -9.03 2.01 5.45
CA VAL A 39 -8.52 0.69 5.84
C VAL A 39 -7.14 0.46 5.25
N ILE A 40 -6.94 0.76 3.97
CA ILE A 40 -5.65 0.63 3.28
C ILE A 40 -4.58 1.53 3.94
N SER A 41 -4.96 2.76 4.31
CA SER A 41 -4.06 3.70 4.97
C SER A 41 -3.69 3.28 6.40
N TYR A 42 -4.65 2.71 7.14
CA TYR A 42 -4.41 2.19 8.48
C TYR A 42 -3.37 1.06 8.47
N PHE A 43 -3.54 0.08 7.58
CA PHE A 43 -2.58 -1.03 7.48
C PHE A 43 -1.21 -0.57 6.99
N SER A 44 -1.13 0.33 6.00
CA SER A 44 0.14 0.77 5.43
C SER A 44 0.93 1.74 6.33
N ASN A 45 0.26 2.63 7.06
CA ASN A 45 0.92 3.69 7.82
C ASN A 45 0.93 3.47 9.33
N HIS A 46 -0.14 2.90 9.89
CA HIS A 46 -0.24 2.71 11.34
C HIS A 46 0.29 1.33 11.74
N VAL A 47 -0.19 0.28 11.09
CA VAL A 47 0.29 -1.11 11.34
C VAL A 47 1.64 -1.35 10.66
N LEU A 48 1.99 -0.57 9.64
CA LEU A 48 3.19 -0.72 8.80
C LEU A 48 3.23 -2.06 8.03
N ALA A 49 2.06 -2.66 7.81
CA ALA A 49 1.89 -3.85 6.99
C ALA A 49 2.26 -3.57 5.53
N ARG A 50 2.84 -4.57 4.86
CA ARG A 50 2.94 -4.53 3.40
C ARG A 50 1.53 -4.69 2.82
N THR A 51 0.93 -3.57 2.44
CA THR A 51 -0.46 -3.50 2.00
C THR A 51 -0.52 -3.38 0.48
N ALA A 52 -1.35 -4.20 -0.17
CA ALA A 52 -1.65 -4.11 -1.58
C ALA A 52 -3.18 -4.10 -1.79
N TYR A 53 -3.62 -3.46 -2.86
CA TYR A 53 -5.01 -3.44 -3.32
C TYR A 53 -5.09 -4.16 -4.67
N LEU A 54 -6.09 -5.01 -4.84
CA LEU A 54 -6.37 -5.72 -6.08
C LEU A 54 -7.85 -5.58 -6.43
N SER A 55 -8.14 -4.93 -7.55
CA SER A 55 -9.46 -4.99 -8.18
C SER A 55 -9.53 -6.18 -9.14
N MET A 56 -10.62 -6.94 -9.10
CA MET A 56 -10.83 -8.08 -10.01
C MET A 56 -11.13 -7.62 -11.45
N THR A 57 -11.67 -6.42 -11.60
CA THR A 57 -11.93 -5.78 -12.88
C THR A 57 -11.11 -4.50 -13.03
N ARG A 58 -10.98 -4.03 -14.29
CA ARG A 58 -10.36 -2.72 -14.59
C ARG A 58 -11.31 -1.54 -14.39
N GLY A 59 -12.58 -1.78 -14.04
CA GLY A 59 -13.60 -0.73 -13.93
C GLY A 59 -14.31 -0.39 -15.25
N ASP A 60 -14.26 -1.28 -16.26
CA ASP A 60 -14.95 -1.09 -17.55
C ASP A 60 -16.50 -1.08 -17.45
N GLY A 61 -17.06 -1.41 -16.29
CA GLY A 61 -18.50 -1.36 -16.03
C GLY A 61 -19.04 0.02 -15.65
N GLY A 62 -18.17 1.03 -15.54
CA GLY A 62 -18.58 2.42 -15.30
C GLY A 62 -19.36 2.96 -16.49
N GLN A 63 -20.66 3.17 -16.28
CA GLN A 63 -21.59 3.77 -17.24
C GLN A 63 -21.12 5.17 -17.66
N ASN A 64 -20.30 5.25 -18.71
CA ASN A 64 -20.20 6.45 -19.52
C ASN A 64 -21.32 6.37 -20.58
N LEU A 65 -22.52 6.80 -20.19
CA LEU A 65 -23.64 7.17 -21.09
C LEU A 65 -23.95 8.65 -20.90
#